data_AF-A0A961GFD9-F1
#
_entry.id   AF-A0A961GFD9-F1
#
_cell.length_a   1.000
_cell.length_b   1.000
_cell.length_c   1.000
_cell.angle_alpha   90.00
_cell.angle_beta   90.00
_cell.angle_gamma   90.00
#
_symmetry.space_group_name_H-M   'P 1'
#
loop_
_entity.id
_entity.type
_entity.pdbx_description
1 polymer ?
#
loop_
_entity_poly.entity_id
_entity_poly.type
_entity_poly.pdbx_seq_one_letter_code
_entity_poly.pdbx_strand_id
1 'polypeptide(L)'
;MAGESDTTVYFLLVYNLKARHLESHQQFDDVDEAMAVYAETEIKYLGHGYEVVLVGAESIEAVMITHGSYFDPQPDAIPTAGLSFSLS
;
A
#
# COMPACT_ATOMS: atom_id res chain seq x y z
N MET A 1 33.51 -5.13 1.82
CA MET A 1 32.61 -4.33 2.65
C MET A 1 31.24 -5.00 2.59
N ALA A 2 30.67 -5.35 3.74
CA ALA A 2 29.39 -6.04 3.81
C ALA A 2 28.30 -5.15 3.18
N GLY A 3 27.50 -5.73 2.28
CA GLY A 3 26.33 -5.05 1.73
C GLY A 3 25.36 -4.79 2.88
N GLU A 4 24.92 -3.55 3.03
CA GLU A 4 23.72 -3.24 3.78
C GLU A 4 22.59 -4.09 3.19
N SER A 5 22.18 -5.12 3.92
CA SER A 5 20.91 -5.77 3.67
C SER A 5 19.86 -4.75 4.05
N ASP A 6 19.44 -3.95 3.08
CA ASP A 6 18.27 -3.10 3.19
C ASP A 6 17.09 -4.06 3.38
N THR A 7 16.79 -4.40 4.62
CA THR A 7 15.70 -5.32 4.98
C THR A 7 14.42 -4.62 4.59
N THR A 8 13.97 -4.88 3.36
CA THR A 8 12.70 -4.38 2.85
C THR A 8 11.59 -4.97 3.71
N VAL A 9 10.79 -4.09 4.30
CA VAL A 9 9.60 -4.45 5.06
C VAL A 9 8.40 -4.34 4.13
N TYR A 10 7.44 -5.24 4.28
CA TYR A 10 6.24 -5.30 3.46
C TYR A 10 5.03 -4.82 4.25
N PHE A 11 4.21 -4.00 3.63
CA PHE A 11 3.01 -3.43 4.21
C PHE A 11 1.81 -3.79 3.34
N LEU A 12 0.87 -4.53 3.91
CA LEU A 12 -0.42 -4.82 3.30
C LEU A 12 -1.42 -3.74 3.74
N LEU A 13 -2.02 -3.04 2.80
CA LEU A 13 -3.01 -1.99 3.02
C LEU A 13 -4.38 -2.47 2.51
N VAL A 14 -5.41 -2.30 3.33
CA VAL A 14 -6.81 -2.58 2.96
C VAL A 14 -7.57 -1.26 2.99
N TYR A 15 -7.92 -0.76 1.82
CA TYR A 15 -8.61 0.52 1.65
C TYR A 15 -10.07 0.32 1.28
N ASN A 16 -10.96 0.99 2.00
CA ASN A 16 -12.39 0.95 1.73
C ASN A 16 -12.75 2.04 0.72
N LEU A 17 -13.04 1.66 -0.53
CA LEU A 17 -13.33 2.61 -1.60
C LEU A 17 -14.63 3.40 -1.33
N LYS A 18 -15.59 2.80 -0.60
CA LYS A 18 -16.86 3.45 -0.27
C LYS A 18 -16.70 4.48 0.84
N ALA A 19 -15.98 4.12 1.89
CA ALA A 19 -15.74 5.00 3.03
C ALA A 19 -14.59 6.00 2.78
N ARG A 20 -13.81 5.79 1.71
CA ARG A 20 -12.62 6.58 1.34
C ARG A 20 -11.61 6.71 2.48
N HIS A 21 -11.32 5.59 3.14
CA HIS A 21 -10.29 5.52 4.17
C HIS A 21 -9.56 4.18 4.16
N LEU A 22 -8.35 4.15 4.74
CA LEU A 22 -7.65 2.93 5.11
C LEU A 22 -8.39 2.25 6.27
N GLU A 23 -8.90 1.05 6.03
CA GLU A 23 -9.61 0.27 7.05
C GLU A 23 -8.61 -0.52 7.92
N SER A 24 -7.53 -1.01 7.31
CA SER A 24 -6.49 -1.76 8.01
C SER A 24 -5.16 -1.71 7.29
N HIS A 25 -4.07 -1.86 8.05
CA HIS A 25 -2.75 -2.17 7.51
C HIS A 25 -2.04 -3.21 8.37
N GLN A 26 -1.18 -4.00 7.74
CA GLN A 26 -0.38 -5.04 8.39
C GLN A 26 1.06 -5.01 7.86
N GLN A 27 2.02 -5.28 8.74
CA GLN A 27 3.46 -5.27 8.44
C GLN A 27 4.00 -6.70 8.46
N PHE A 28 4.92 -7.00 7.54
CA PHE A 28 5.62 -8.26 7.42
C PHE A 28 7.10 -8.03 7.11
N ASP A 29 7.98 -8.80 7.74
CA ASP A 29 9.41 -8.80 7.43
C ASP A 29 9.77 -9.87 6.36
N ASP A 30 8.84 -10.79 6.09
CA ASP A 30 8.99 -11.88 5.12
C ASP A 30 8.05 -11.68 3.92
N VAL A 31 8.61 -11.80 2.71
CA VAL A 31 7.88 -11.57 1.46
C VAL A 31 6.90 -12.70 1.13
N ASP A 32 7.24 -13.95 1.46
CA ASP A 32 6.39 -15.09 1.17
C ASP A 32 5.15 -15.07 2.07
N GLU A 33 5.30 -14.72 3.35
CA GLU A 33 4.20 -14.48 4.27
C GLU A 33 3.31 -13.33 3.78
N ALA A 34 3.91 -12.19 3.42
CA ALA A 34 3.19 -11.03 2.92
C ALA A 34 2.36 -11.35 1.66
N MET A 35 2.93 -12.10 0.72
CA MET A 35 2.28 -12.52 -0.52
C MET A 35 1.14 -13.51 -0.27
N ALA A 36 1.31 -14.45 0.66
CA ALA A 36 0.26 -15.38 1.04
C ALA A 36 -0.95 -14.64 1.63
N VAL A 37 -0.72 -13.74 2.59
CA VAL A 37 -1.80 -12.96 3.21
C VAL A 37 -2.43 -11.99 2.21
N TYR A 38 -1.65 -11.39 1.32
CA TYR A 38 -2.16 -10.56 0.23
C TYR A 38 -3.16 -11.33 -0.65
N ALA A 39 -2.78 -12.52 -1.12
CA ALA A 39 -3.63 -13.35 -1.98
C ALA A 39 -4.94 -13.76 -1.27
N GLU A 40 -4.87 -14.15 0.00
CA GLU A 40 -6.05 -14.47 0.80
C GLU A 40 -6.98 -13.26 0.98
N THR A 41 -6.38 -12.10 1.23
CA THR A 41 -7.10 -10.84 1.45
C THR A 41 -7.75 -10.34 0.16
N GLU A 42 -7.06 -10.44 -0.98
CA GLU A 42 -7.61 -10.09 -2.29
C GLU A 42 -8.85 -10.94 -2.60
N ILE A 43 -8.77 -12.26 -2.42
CA ILE A 43 -9.91 -13.17 -2.61
C ILE A 43 -11.08 -12.80 -1.69
N LYS A 44 -10.79 -12.50 -0.42
CA LYS A 44 -11.80 -12.12 0.58
C LYS A 44 -12.55 -10.85 0.19
N TYR A 45 -11.87 -9.88 -0.42
CA TYR A 45 -12.42 -8.56 -0.71
C TYR A 45 -12.78 -8.34 -2.19
N LEU A 46 -12.55 -9.33 -3.04
CA LEU A 46 -12.87 -9.28 -4.47
C LEU A 46 -14.36 -8.95 -4.70
N GLY A 47 -14.63 -7.84 -5.38
CA GLY A 47 -15.99 -7.37 -5.67
C GLY A 47 -16.72 -6.69 -4.51
N HIS A 48 -16.07 -6.50 -3.35
CA HIS A 48 -16.69 -5.89 -2.17
C HIS A 48 -16.48 -4.36 -2.05
N GLY A 49 -15.79 -3.74 -3.01
CA GLY A 49 -15.51 -2.30 -3.01
C GLY A 49 -14.35 -1.92 -2.07
N TYR A 50 -13.36 -2.79 -2.00
CA TYR A 50 -12.11 -2.56 -1.29
C TYR A 50 -10.95 -2.67 -2.27
N GLU A 51 -9.88 -1.97 -1.98
CA GLU A 51 -8.61 -2.07 -2.66
C GLU A 51 -7.58 -2.65 -1.69
N VAL A 52 -6.88 -3.70 -2.13
CA VAL A 52 -5.86 -4.39 -1.35
C VAL A 52 -4.53 -4.15 -2.05
N VAL A 53 -3.57 -3.56 -1.34
CA VAL A 53 -2.29 -3.17 -1.91
C VAL A 53 -1.17 -3.71 -1.03
N LEU A 54 -0.17 -4.34 -1.64
CA LEU A 54 1.05 -4.76 -0.98
C LEU A 54 2.21 -3.87 -1.42
N VAL A 55 2.89 -3.24 -0.45
CA VAL A 55 3.99 -2.29 -0.71
C VAL A 55 5.24 -2.72 0.06
N GLY A 56 6.36 -2.87 -0.63
CA GLY A 56 7.67 -2.99 0.00
C GLY A 56 8.30 -1.62 0.23
N ALA A 57 8.75 -1.32 1.45
CA ALA A 57 9.38 -0.06 1.81
C ALA A 57 10.37 -0.22 2.98
N GLU A 58 11.19 0.80 3.22
CA GLU A 58 12.06 0.88 4.40
C GLU A 58 11.28 1.08 5.70
N SER A 59 10.09 1.71 5.65
CA SER A 59 9.24 1.99 6.80
C SER A 59 7.81 2.37 6.39
N ILE A 60 6.86 2.32 7.34
CA ILE A 60 5.49 2.81 7.12
C ILE A 60 5.46 4.32 6.83
N GLU A 61 6.41 5.10 7.37
CA GLU A 61 6.53 6.54 7.11
C GLU A 61 6.85 6.81 5.64
N ALA A 62 7.75 6.01 5.05
CA ALA A 62 8.04 6.07 3.62
C ALA A 62 6.80 5.71 2.77
N VAL A 63 5.99 4.73 3.21
CA VAL A 63 4.72 4.41 2.56
C VAL A 63 3.74 5.58 2.67
N MET A 64 3.60 6.21 3.84
CA MET A 64 2.72 7.37 4.02
C MET A 64 3.14 8.58 3.16
N ILE A 65 4.44 8.77 2.91
CA ILE A 65 4.94 9.85 2.05
C ILE A 65 4.63 9.56 0.57
N THR A 66 4.84 8.32 0.12
CA THR A 66 4.69 7.93 -1.30
C THR A 66 3.25 7.58 -1.68
N HIS A 67 2.45 7.11 -0.72
CA HIS A 67 1.09 6.59 -0.86
C HIS A 67 0.14 7.28 0.14
N GLY A 68 0.36 8.56 0.44
CA GLY A 68 -0.39 9.30 1.47
C GLY A 68 -1.90 9.37 1.25
N SER A 69 -2.39 9.18 0.01
CA SER A 69 -3.83 9.13 -0.31
C SER A 69 -4.59 8.02 0.41
N TYR A 70 -3.90 6.96 0.84
CA TYR A 70 -4.53 5.91 1.64
C TYR A 70 -4.76 6.37 3.09
N PHE A 71 -3.86 7.21 3.63
CA PHE A 71 -3.81 7.60 5.04
C PHE A 71 -4.50 8.93 5.34
N ASP A 72 -4.62 9.81 4.36
CA ASP A 72 -5.31 11.09 4.50
C ASP A 72 -6.68 11.03 3.79
N PRO A 73 -7.80 10.96 4.55
CA PRO A 73 -9.13 11.06 3.98
C PRO A 73 -9.40 12.52 3.59
N GLN A 74 -8.77 13.00 2.52
CA GLN A 74 -9.13 14.30 1.95
C GLN A 74 -10.41 14.13 1.13
N PRO A 75 -11.54 14.74 1.52
CA PRO A 75 -12.79 14.61 0.79
C PRO A 75 -12.72 15.18 -0.64
N ASP A 76 -11.76 16.07 -0.93
CA ASP A 76 -11.66 16.83 -2.19
C ASP A 76 -10.33 16.65 -2.97
N ALA A 77 -9.44 15.74 -2.56
CA ALA A 77 -8.22 15.51 -3.33
C ALA A 77 -8.52 14.69 -4.59
N ILE A 78 -8.27 15.28 -5.77
CA ILE A 78 -8.28 14.57 -7.05
C ILE A 78 -7.18 13.50 -6.99
N PRO A 79 -7.50 12.20 -7.17
CA PRO A 79 -6.49 11.14 -7.15
C PRO A 79 -5.54 11.34 -8.33
N THR A 80 -4.35 11.86 -8.05
CA THR A 80 -3.26 11.93 -9.03
C THR A 80 -2.55 10.57 -9.04
N ALA A 81 -3.27 9.54 -9.44
CA ALA A 81 -2.66 8.26 -9.76
C ALA A 81 -2.08 8.35 -11.18
N GLY A 82 -0.76 8.52 -11.26
CA GLY A 82 0.04 8.02 -12.38
C GLY A 82 -0.05 8.74 -13.73
N LEU A 83 0.41 9.99 -13.82
CA LEU A 83 0.88 10.55 -15.10
C LEU A 83 2.25 11.21 -14.93
N SER A 84 3.30 10.40 -15.11
CA SER A 84 4.59 10.90 -15.59
C SER A 84 4.37 11.40 -17.02
N PHE A 85 4.36 12.71 -17.22
CA PHE A 85 4.51 13.30 -18.54
C PHE A 85 5.79 14.15 -18.53
N SER A 86 6.84 13.58 -19.12
CA SER A 86 8.06 14.28 -19.48
C SER A 86 7.72 15.38 -20.50
N LEU A 87 8.06 16.62 -20.18
CA LEU A 87 8.08 17.72 -21.13
C LEU A 87 9.53 17.91 -21.60
N SER A 88 9.70 17.84 -22.93
CA SER A 88 10.93 18.04 -23.71
C SER A 88 11.62 19.37 -23.47
#